data_AF-A0A946FHB2-F1
#
_entry.id   AF-A0A946FHB2-F1
#
_cell.length_a   1.000
_cell.length_b   1.000
_cell.length_c   1.000
_cell.angle_alpha   90.00
_cell.angle_beta   90.00
_cell.angle_gamma   90.00
#
_symmetry.space_group_name_H-M   'P 1'
#
loop_
_entity.id
_entity.type
_entity.pdbx_description
1 polymer ?
#
loop_
_entity_poly.entity_id
_entity_poly.type
_entity_poly.pdbx_seq_one_letter_code
_entity_poly.pdbx_strand_id
1 'polypeptide(L)' 'MSEIIDLSSQEIEKKIRELGEELLQLQVRKQTGQVEKPHMIKSIRRDRARLLTQLQVAKNQTT' A
#
# COMPACT_ATOMS: atom_id res chain seq x y z
N MET A 1 -1.21 -13.59 -8.22
CA MET A 1 -1.04 -13.64 -6.75
C MET A 1 0.38 -14.07 -6.35
N SER A 2 1.31 -14.22 -7.30
CA SER A 2 2.65 -14.79 -7.07
C SER A 2 3.79 -13.76 -7.08
N GLU A 3 3.52 -12.47 -7.32
CA GLU A 3 4.60 -11.47 -7.42
C GLU A 3 4.95 -10.79 -6.09
N ILE A 4 4.13 -10.95 -5.05
CA ILE A 4 4.39 -10.29 -3.76
C ILE A 4 5.24 -11.19 -2.85
N ILE A 5 5.36 -12.48 -3.16
CA ILE A 5 6.05 -13.48 -2.30
C ILE A 5 7.58 -13.35 -2.40
N ASP A 6 8.09 -12.76 -3.48
CA ASP A 6 9.53 -12.67 -3.75
C ASP A 6 10.15 -11.30 -3.43
N LEU A 7 9.34 -10.32 -2.98
CA LEU A 7 9.88 -9.02 -2.58
C LEU A 7 10.53 -9.13 -1.20
N SER A 8 11.75 -8.61 -1.09
CA SER A 8 12.43 -8.47 0.19
C SER A 8 11.60 -7.61 1.14
N SER A 9 11.68 -7.87 2.45
CA SER A 9 11.02 -7.06 3.49
C SER A 9 11.25 -5.54 3.30
N GLN A 10 12.43 -5.17 2.78
CA GLN A 10 12.77 -3.78 2.46
C GLN A 10 11.98 -3.22 1.26
N GLU A 11 11.74 -4.03 0.23
CA GLU A 11 10.96 -3.61 -0.94
C GLU A 11 9.47 -3.48 -0.59
N ILE A 12 8.97 -4.36 0.29
CA ILE A 12 7.61 -4.25 0.84
C ILE A 12 7.45 -2.93 1.61
N GLU A 13 8.41 -2.59 2.48
CA GLU A 13 8.41 -1.32 3.22
C GLU A 13 8.48 -0.10 2.29
N LYS A 14 9.31 -0.16 1.25
CA LYS A 14 9.39 0.89 0.22
C LYS A 14 8.05 1.09 -0.48
N LYS A 15 7.40 0.00 -0.89
CA LYS A 15 6.10 0.02 -1.59
C LYS A 15 4.98 0.53 -0.68
N ILE A 16 5.01 0.22 0.61
CA ILE A 16 4.08 0.79 1.61
C ILE A 16 4.22 2.31 1.72
N ARG A 17 5.45 2.82 1.62
CA ARG A 17 5.73 4.26 1.67
C ARG A 17 5.24 4.96 0.40
N GLU A 18 5.56 4.42 -0.78
CA GLU A 18 5.09 4.93 -2.07
C GLU A 18 3.55 4.98 -2.15
N LEU A 19 2.86 3.89 -1.76
CA LEU A 19 1.39 3.86 -1.70
C LEU A 19 0.81 4.86 -0.69
N GLY A 20 1.55 5.17 0.38
CA GLY A 20 1.17 6.19 1.37
C GLY A 20 1.23 7.60 0.79
N GLU A 21 2.26 7.91 0.02
CA GLU A 21 2.40 9.19 -0.67
C GLU A 21 1.32 9.37 -1.75
N GLU A 22 1.03 8.31 -2.52
CA GLU A 22 -0.05 8.31 -3.51
C GLU A 22 -1.43 8.51 -2.85
N LEU A 23 -1.67 7.86 -1.69
CA LEU A 23 -2.88 8.06 -0.90
C LEU A 23 -3.01 9.52 -0.45
N LEU A 24 -1.92 10.12 0.04
CA LEU A 24 -1.90 11.52 0.48
C LEU A 24 -2.22 12.46 -0.69
N GLN A 25 -1.58 12.26 -1.85
CA GLN A 25 -1.89 13.04 -3.05
C GLN A 25 -3.35 12.91 -3.46
N LEU A 26 -3.92 11.70 -3.43
CA LEU A 26 -5.33 11.49 -3.75
C LEU A 26 -6.27 12.12 -2.71
N GLN A 27 -5.90 12.15 -1.43
CA GLN A 27 -6.67 12.83 -0.38
C GLN A 27 -6.64 14.35 -0.56
N VAL A 28 -5.47 14.93 -0.89
CA VAL A 28 -5.35 16.36 -1.21
C VAL A 28 -6.21 16.69 -2.43
N ARG A 29 -6.12 15.90 -3.51
CA ARG A 29 -6.98 16.08 -4.70
C ARG A 29 -8.47 15.93 -4.39
N LYS A 30 -8.82 15.04 -3.44
CA LYS A 30 -10.21 14.85 -2.99
C LYS A 30 -10.72 16.10 -2.32
N GLN A 31 -9.87 16.72 -1.50
CA GLN A 31 -10.20 17.94 -0.78
C GLN A 31 -10.27 19.16 -1.69
N THR A 32 -9.49 19.21 -2.77
CA THR A 32 -9.60 20.24 -3.82
C THR A 32 -10.76 20.02 -4.79
N GLY A 33 -11.58 18.97 -4.60
CA GLY A 33 -12.79 18.71 -5.40
C GLY A 33 -12.53 18.14 -6.80
N GLN A 34 -11.28 17.85 -7.17
CA GLN A 34 -10.87 17.34 -8.49
C GLN A 34 -10.52 15.84 -8.46
N VAL A 35 -11.21 15.03 -7.64
CA VAL A 35 -10.98 13.59 -7.65
C VAL A 35 -11.80 12.92 -8.74
N GLU A 36 -11.12 12.64 -9.85
CA GLU A 36 -11.65 11.87 -10.97
C GLU A 36 -11.90 10.40 -10.60
N LYS A 37 -11.17 9.85 -9.61
CA LYS A 37 -11.20 8.42 -9.27
C LYS A 37 -11.25 8.12 -7.76
N PRO A 38 -12.42 8.29 -7.10
CA PRO A 38 -12.59 8.02 -5.68
C PRO A 38 -12.28 6.57 -5.27
N HIS A 39 -12.48 5.62 -6.20
CA HIS A 39 -12.26 4.20 -5.99
C HIS A 39 -10.78 3.84 -5.79
N MET A 40 -9.85 4.64 -6.31
CA MET A 40 -8.41 4.40 -6.18
C MET A 40 -7.95 4.47 -4.72
N ILE A 41 -8.53 5.39 -3.94
CA ILE A 41 -8.26 5.51 -2.48
C ILE A 41 -8.58 4.18 -1.77
N LYS A 42 -9.69 3.54 -2.16
CA LYS A 42 -10.09 2.25 -1.59
C LYS A 42 -9.19 1.11 -2.04
N SER A 43 -8.71 1.13 -3.29
CA SER A 43 -7.74 0.14 -3.80
C SER A 43 -6.41 0.24 -3.08
N ILE A 44 -5.80 1.42 -3.08
CA ILE A 44 -4.50 1.70 -2.45
C ILE A 44 -4.50 1.34 -0.97
N ARG A 45 -5.59 1.64 -0.24
CA ARG A 45 -5.73 1.22 1.16
C ARG A 45 -5.75 -0.30 1.35
N ARG A 46 -6.40 -1.05 0.45
CA ARG A 46 -6.41 -2.52 0.48
C ARG A 46 -5.05 -3.09 0.12
N ASP A 47 -4.39 -2.52 -0.89
CA ASP A 47 -3.07 -2.98 -1.32
C ASP A 47 -2.02 -2.73 -0.23
N ARG A 48 -2.05 -1.56 0.42
CA ARG A 48 -1.24 -1.27 1.60
C ARG A 48 -1.50 -2.22 2.76
N ALA A 49 -2.77 -2.57 3.02
CA ALA A 49 -3.12 -3.53 4.08
C ALA A 49 -2.56 -4.93 3.78
N ARG A 50 -2.65 -5.40 2.53
CA ARG A 50 -2.08 -6.69 2.12
C ARG A 50 -0.57 -6.74 2.31
N LEU A 51 0.15 -5.67 1.92
CA LEU A 51 1.60 -5.56 2.12
C LEU A 51 1.98 -5.59 3.61
N LEU A 52 1.23 -4.89 4.47
CA LEU A 52 1.44 -4.91 5.92
C LEU A 52 1.20 -6.31 6.52
N THR A 53 0.15 -7.00 6.09
CA THR A 53 -0.11 -8.38 6.51
C THR A 53 1.03 -9.31 6.11
N GLN A 54 1.55 -9.17 4.89
CA GLN A 54 2.65 -9.99 4.42
C GLN A 54 3.96 -9.73 5.17
N LEU A 55 4.27 -8.46 5.47
CA LEU A 55 5.38 -8.10 6.35
C LEU A 55 5.24 -8.73 7.74
N GLN A 56 4.03 -8.73 8.29
CA GLN A 56 3.76 -9.35 9.59
C GLN A 56 3.93 -10.86 9.57
N VAL A 57 3.43 -11.54 8.53
CA VAL A 57 3.60 -12.99 8.36
C VAL A 57 5.08 -13.34 8.23
N ALA A 58 5.85 -12.59 7.44
CA ALA A 58 7.29 -12.78 7.30
C ALA A 58 8.04 -12.62 8.64
N LYS A 59 7.68 -11.62 9.46
CA LYS A 59 8.25 -11.44 10.81
C LYS A 59 7.90 -12.57 11.78
N ASN A 60 6.65 -13.06 11.73
CA ASN A 60 6.19 -14.13 12.60
C ASN A 60 6.77 -15.51 12.22
N GLN A 61 7.20 -15.71 10.96
CA GLN A 61 7.83 -16.95 10.51
C GLN A 61 9.28 -17.13 10.98
N THR A 62 9.93 -16.04 11.38
CA THR A 62 11.31 -16.03 11.91
C THR A 62 11.41 -16.24 13.43
N THR A 63 10.30 -16.47 14.14
CA THR A 63 10.25 -16.77 15.59
C THR A 63 9.76 -18.20 15.81
#